data_AF-A0A3B8ZIE6-F1
#
_entry.id   AF-A0A3B8ZIE6-F1
#
_cell.length_a   1.000
_cell.length_b   1.000
_cell.length_c   1.000
_cell.angle_alpha   90.00
_cell.angle_beta   90.00
_cell.angle_gamma   90.00
#
_symmetry.space_group_name_H-M   'P 1'
#
loop_
_entity.id
_entity.type
_entity.pdbx_description
1 polymer ?
#
loop_
_entity_poly.entity_id
_entity_poly.type
_entity_poly.pdbx_seq_one_letter_code
_entity_poly.pdbx_strand_id
1 'polypeptide(L)'
;MHPSIRLPFLQQIDQAIDAGRNEFIEDVARRNVIHSVHSIAQASQTIRKLVDEGRVAVVGGVYDVTSGKVDFLVSDAVGLSLATTRETLL
;
A
#
# COMPACT_ATOMS: atom_id res chain seq x y z
N MET A 1 -13.87 11.77 20.49
CA MET A 1 -12.54 11.62 21.13
C MET A 1 -11.64 10.92 20.12
N HIS A 2 -11.00 11.69 19.23
CA HIS A 2 -10.12 11.13 18.19
C HIS A 2 -8.70 11.03 18.80
N PRO A 3 -8.01 9.88 18.69
CA PRO A 3 -6.69 9.73 19.29
C PRO A 3 -5.72 10.70 18.62
N SER A 4 -5.03 11.42 19.49
CA SER A 4 -4.13 12.52 19.21
C SER A 4 -2.94 12.05 18.35
N ILE A 5 -2.70 12.72 17.23
CA ILE A 5 -1.33 12.82 16.71
C ILE A 5 -0.58 13.64 17.76
N ARG A 6 0.22 12.98 18.61
CA ARG A 6 0.97 13.64 19.68
C ARG A 6 1.87 14.72 19.05
N LEU A 7 1.74 15.99 19.45
CA LEU A 7 2.63 17.07 18.98
C LEU A 7 4.14 16.74 19.00
N PRO A 8 4.70 16.00 19.97
CA PRO A 8 6.11 15.59 19.89
C PRO A 8 6.45 14.70 18.67
N PHE A 9 5.47 14.00 18.08
CA PHE A 9 5.64 13.23 16.83
C PHE A 9 5.90 14.14 15.63
N LEU A 10 5.23 15.31 15.56
CA LEU A 10 5.45 16.27 14.48
C LEU A 10 6.83 16.94 14.59
N GLN A 11 7.32 17.19 15.81
CA GLN A 11 8.67 17.74 16.04
C GLN A 11 9.78 16.75 15.66
N GLN A 12 9.55 15.44 15.82
CA GLN A 12 10.48 14.39 15.34
C GLN A 12 10.53 14.30 13.80
N ILE A 13 9.43 14.64 13.11
CA ILE A 13 9.37 14.72 11.64
C ILE A 13 10.06 15.98 11.09
N ASP A 14 10.34 16.99 11.91
CA ASP A 14 11.02 18.21 11.46
C ASP A 14 12.56 18.10 11.57
N GLN A 15 13.09 17.38 12.58
CA GLN A 15 14.51 17.48 12.96
C GLN A 15 15.56 16.52 12.35
N ALA A 16 15.21 15.48 11.62
CA ALA A 16 16.11 14.42 11.15
C ALA A 16 16.36 14.41 9.61
N ILE A 17 17.30 15.21 9.14
CA ILE A 17 17.93 14.91 7.84
C ILE A 17 18.90 13.75 8.09
N ASP A 18 18.41 12.51 8.08
CA ASP A 18 19.24 11.29 8.12
C ASP A 18 18.50 10.08 7.52
N ALA A 19 19.27 9.18 6.90
CA ALA A 19 18.79 8.03 6.12
C ALA A 19 17.74 7.15 6.83
N GLY A 20 17.85 7.02 8.17
CA GLY A 20 16.89 6.23 8.96
C GLY A 20 15.48 6.81 9.06
N ARG A 21 15.28 8.13 8.84
CA ARG A 21 13.92 8.72 8.78
C ARG A 21 13.25 8.49 7.43
N ASN A 22 14.02 8.44 6.34
CA ASN A 22 13.45 8.13 5.03
C ASN A 22 12.85 6.72 5.02
N GLU A 23 13.56 5.73 5.56
CA GLU A 23 13.04 4.36 5.69
C GLU A 23 11.75 4.31 6.54
N PHE A 24 11.69 5.07 7.62
CA PHE A 24 10.49 5.16 8.46
C PHE A 24 9.30 5.81 7.73
N ILE A 25 9.54 6.93 7.05
CA ILE A 25 8.49 7.64 6.28
C ILE A 25 8.00 6.74 5.13
N GLU A 26 8.91 6.05 4.45
CA GLU A 26 8.59 5.08 3.39
C GLU A 26 7.76 3.91 3.91
N ASP A 27 8.10 3.34 5.07
CA ASP A 27 7.33 2.26 5.71
C ASP A 27 5.93 2.74 6.10
N VAL A 28 5.80 3.93 6.69
CA VAL A 28 4.49 4.50 7.03
C VAL A 28 3.65 4.77 5.77
N ALA A 29 4.25 5.30 4.71
CA ALA A 29 3.58 5.52 3.43
C ALA A 29 3.11 4.19 2.82
N ARG A 30 3.97 3.17 2.80
CA ARG A 30 3.64 1.83 2.30
C ARG A 30 2.46 1.23 3.08
N ARG A 31 2.48 1.30 4.41
CA ARG A 31 1.37 0.83 5.25
C ARG A 31 0.07 1.59 5.01
N ASN A 32 0.14 2.90 4.80
CA ASN A 32 -1.04 3.70 4.46
C ASN A 32 -1.65 3.27 3.12
N VAL A 33 -0.82 3.00 2.12
CA VAL A 33 -1.27 2.49 0.82
C VAL A 33 -1.94 1.13 0.97
N ILE A 34 -1.31 0.18 1.68
CA ILE A 34 -1.89 -1.16 1.96
C ILE A 34 -3.24 -1.04 2.66
N HIS A 35 -3.31 -0.21 3.72
CA HIS A 35 -4.55 0.03 4.43
C HIS A 35 -5.64 0.61 3.52
N SER A 36 -5.28 1.52 2.62
CA SER A 36 -6.21 2.12 1.66
C SER A 36 -6.71 1.11 0.64
N VAL A 37 -5.84 0.23 0.12
CA VAL A 37 -6.22 -0.87 -0.78
C VAL A 37 -7.30 -1.74 -0.15
N HIS A 38 -7.09 -2.19 1.10
CA HIS A 38 -8.07 -2.97 1.83
C HIS A 38 -9.36 -2.19 2.07
N SER A 39 -9.26 -0.92 2.46
CA SER A 39 -10.42 -0.07 2.75
C SER A 39 -11.28 0.16 1.50
N ILE A 40 -10.68 0.39 0.33
CA ILE A 40 -11.38 0.56 -0.95
C ILE A 40 -12.10 -0.73 -1.35
N ALA A 41 -11.40 -1.87 -1.28
CA ALA A 41 -11.98 -3.16 -1.57
C ALA A 41 -13.13 -3.52 -0.62
N GLN A 42 -13.09 -3.01 0.62
CA GLN A 42 -14.08 -3.33 1.64
C GLN A 42 -15.28 -2.38 1.72
N ALA A 43 -15.08 -1.08 1.52
CA ALA A 43 -16.08 -0.05 1.73
C ALA A 43 -17.14 0.00 0.60
N SER A 44 -16.79 -0.45 -0.60
CA SER A 44 -17.70 -0.44 -1.75
C SER A 44 -18.24 -1.83 -2.05
N GLN A 45 -19.56 -1.99 -1.96
CA GLN A 45 -20.23 -3.26 -2.31
C GLN A 45 -19.99 -3.63 -3.79
N THR A 46 -19.99 -2.63 -4.68
CA THR A 46 -19.73 -2.85 -6.11
C THR A 46 -18.32 -3.35 -6.36
N ILE A 47 -17.30 -2.70 -5.77
CA ILE A 47 -15.90 -3.12 -5.93
C ILE A 47 -15.71 -4.52 -5.35
N ARG A 48 -16.21 -4.76 -4.14
CA ARG A 48 -16.13 -6.07 -3.49
C ARG A 48 -16.70 -7.17 -4.36
N LYS A 49 -17.92 -6.97 -4.90
CA LYS A 49 -18.54 -7.94 -5.81
C LYS A 49 -17.67 -8.21 -7.04
N LEU A 50 -17.12 -7.18 -7.66
CA LEU A 50 -16.26 -7.33 -8.84
C LEU A 50 -14.94 -8.05 -8.53
N VAL A 51 -14.38 -7.81 -7.33
CA VAL A 51 -13.20 -8.51 -6.80
C VAL A 51 -13.52 -9.99 -6.58
N ASP A 52 -14.64 -10.29 -5.92
CA ASP A 52 -15.07 -11.66 -5.63
C ASP A 52 -15.40 -12.43 -6.93
N GLU A 53 -15.92 -11.75 -7.94
CA GLU A 53 -16.13 -12.29 -9.30
C GLU A 53 -14.82 -12.44 -10.10
N GLY A 54 -13.67 -12.03 -9.57
CA GLY A 54 -12.36 -12.09 -10.24
C GLY A 54 -12.24 -11.15 -11.44
N ARG A 55 -13.10 -10.12 -11.54
CA ARG A 55 -13.17 -9.20 -12.68
C ARG A 55 -12.29 -7.99 -12.52
N VAL A 56 -11.98 -7.61 -11.28
CA VAL A 56 -11.08 -6.50 -10.96
C VAL A 56 -10.20 -6.90 -9.78
N ALA A 57 -9.02 -6.28 -9.71
CA ALA A 57 -8.15 -6.33 -8.54
C ALA A 57 -7.83 -4.89 -8.10
N VAL A 58 -7.55 -4.72 -6.82
CA VAL A 58 -7.10 -3.45 -6.24
C VAL A 58 -5.63 -3.60 -5.85
N VAL A 59 -4.76 -2.79 -6.46
CA VAL A 59 -3.31 -2.80 -6.23
C VAL A 59 -2.87 -1.42 -5.80
N GLY A 60 -2.05 -1.35 -4.74
CA GLY A 60 -1.45 -0.11 -4.27
C GLY A 60 -0.21 0.27 -5.07
N GLY A 61 0.01 1.56 -5.31
CA GLY A 61 1.23 2.08 -5.93
C GLY A 61 1.85 3.17 -5.05
N VAL A 62 3.16 3.05 -4.80
CA VAL A 62 3.96 4.09 -4.14
C VAL A 62 4.77 4.81 -5.20
N TYR A 63 4.54 6.10 -5.38
CA TYR A 63 5.26 6.92 -6.37
C TYR A 63 6.49 7.58 -5.73
N ASP A 64 7.66 7.35 -6.33
CA ASP A 64 8.89 8.06 -6.01
C ASP A 64 8.99 9.31 -6.90
N VAL A 65 8.88 10.48 -6.26
CA VAL A 65 8.94 11.78 -6.93
C VAL A 65 10.33 12.13 -7.49
N THR A 66 11.39 11.53 -6.96
CA THR A 66 12.78 11.79 -7.37
C THR A 66 13.13 10.98 -8.61
N SER A 67 12.77 9.69 -8.64
CA SER A 67 13.06 8.81 -9.78
C SER A 67 11.94 8.75 -10.81
N GLY A 68 10.72 9.16 -10.45
CA GLY A 68 9.52 9.04 -11.29
C GLY A 68 8.96 7.62 -11.37
N LYS A 69 9.47 6.68 -10.56
CA LYS A 69 9.05 5.27 -10.58
C LYS A 69 7.85 5.04 -9.67
N VAL A 70 7.04 4.03 -10.04
CA VAL A 70 5.97 3.51 -9.19
C VAL A 70 6.36 2.11 -8.71
N ASP A 71 6.40 1.91 -7.41
CA ASP A 71 6.49 0.59 -6.78
C ASP A 71 5.07 0.04 -6.53
N PHE A 72 4.73 -1.05 -7.21
CA PHE A 72 3.42 -1.69 -7.08
C PHE A 72 3.43 -2.74 -5.98
N LEU A 73 2.53 -2.61 -5.01
CA LEU A 73 2.39 -3.51 -3.87
C LEU A 73 1.56 -4.75 -4.24
N VAL A 74 2.10 -5.56 -5.16
CA VAL A 74 1.41 -6.71 -5.76
C VAL A 74 1.11 -7.81 -4.73
N SER A 75 2.01 -8.01 -3.76
CA SER A 75 1.85 -8.97 -2.65
C SER A 75 0.67 -8.68 -1.74
N ASP A 76 0.30 -7.40 -1.62
CA ASP A 76 -0.74 -6.90 -0.73
C ASP A 76 -2.01 -6.51 -1.49
N ALA A 77 -2.06 -6.85 -2.78
CA ALA A 77 -3.22 -6.61 -3.63
C ALA A 77 -4.42 -7.45 -3.20
N VAL A 78 -5.62 -6.91 -3.40
CA VAL A 78 -6.88 -7.61 -3.16
C VAL A 78 -7.49 -8.02 -4.49
N GLY A 79 -7.84 -9.31 -4.62
CA GLY A 79 -8.45 -9.86 -5.85
C GLY A 79 -7.45 -10.26 -6.94
N LEU A 80 -6.14 -10.18 -6.67
CA LEU A 80 -5.12 -10.59 -7.62
C LEU A 80 -4.75 -12.07 -7.40
N SER A 81 -5.11 -12.93 -8.35
CA SER A 81 -4.57 -14.29 -8.41
C SER A 81 -3.32 -14.29 -9.29
N LEU A 82 -2.14 -14.30 -8.68
CA LEU A 82 -0.92 -14.59 -9.41
C LEU A 82 -0.99 -16.06 -9.83
N ALA A 83 -1.24 -16.32 -11.12
CA ALA A 83 -1.07 -17.65 -11.67
C ALA A 83 0.39 -18.04 -11.43
N THR A 84 0.62 -18.91 -10.44
CA THR A 84 1.92 -19.54 -10.27
C THR A 84 2.07 -20.44 -11.48
N THR A 85 2.79 -19.99 -12.50
CA THR A 85 3.17 -20.81 -13.64
C THR A 85 3.95 -22.00 -13.09
N ARG A 86 3.26 -23.11 -12.86
CA ARG A 86 3.91 -24.42 -12.74
C ARG A 86 4.44 -24.72 -14.13
N GLU A 87 5.71 -24.40 -14.37
CA GLU A 87 6.47 -25.12 -15.38
C GLU A 87 6.48 -26.60 -14.96
N THR A 88 5.50 -27.33 -15.43
CA THR A 88 5.61 -28.78 -15.60
C THR A 88 6.51 -28.98 -16.81
N LEU A 89 7.82 -29.02 -16.58
CA LEU A 89 8.75 -29.58 -17.55
C LEU A 89 8.68 -31.11 -17.42
N LEU A 90 7.94 -31.74 -18.32
CA LEU A 90 8.24 -33.10 -18.81
C LEU A 90 9.55 -33.07 -19.62
#